data_AF-A0PGA6-F1
#
_entry.id   AF-A0PGA6-F1
#
_cell.length_a   1.000
_cell.length_b   1.000
_cell.length_c   1.000
_cell.angle_alpha   90.00
_cell.angle_beta   90.00
_cell.angle_gamma   90.00
#
_symmetry.space_group_name_H-M   'P 1'
#
loop_
_entity.id
_entity.type
_entity.pdbx_description
1 polymer ?
#
loop_
_entity_poly.entity_id
_entity_poly.type
_entity_poly.pdbx_seq_one_letter_code
_entity_poly.pdbx_strand_id
1 'polypeptide(L)'
;TGIEVDQIKKNQFANAADEAVAIREMASYVEGIVVQQAGVAQAGTVSPQIAQMFAHINAELGEERGAHALPPLKYDFNALEPHISGMIMEIHHTKHHQGYINNLIAATKKLVEAEAANDVSAMNALLPAIKFNGGGHLNH
;
A
#
# COMPACT_ATOMS: atom_id res chain seq x y z
N THR A 1 -44.10 5.76 -17.36
CA THR A 1 -43.57 5.08 -18.55
C THR A 1 -42.71 3.93 -18.06
N GLY A 2 -43.33 2.76 -17.92
CA GLY A 2 -42.72 1.60 -17.26
C GLY A 2 -41.74 0.91 -18.19
N ILE A 3 -40.49 0.75 -17.73
CA ILE A 3 -39.58 -0.22 -18.32
C ILE A 3 -40.18 -1.59 -17.98
N GLU A 4 -40.68 -2.30 -18.99
CA GLU A 4 -41.24 -3.64 -18.79
C GLU A 4 -40.20 -4.54 -18.13
N VAL A 5 -40.65 -5.34 -17.15
CA VAL A 5 -39.82 -6.25 -16.35
C VAL A 5 -38.97 -7.18 -17.23
N ASP A 6 -39.42 -7.45 -18.46
CA ASP A 6 -38.70 -8.26 -19.44
C ASP A 6 -37.45 -7.57 -20.01
N GLN A 7 -37.43 -6.25 -20.12
CA GLN A 7 -36.23 -5.49 -20.52
C GLN A 7 -35.18 -5.48 -19.41
N ILE A 8 -35.61 -5.41 -18.15
CA ILE A 8 -34.72 -5.51 -16.98
C ILE A 8 -34.05 -6.88 -16.94
N LYS A 9 -34.82 -7.96 -17.12
CA LYS A 9 -34.28 -9.33 -17.15
C LYS A 9 -33.29 -9.54 -18.31
N LYS A 10 -33.62 -9.07 -19.52
CA LYS A 10 -32.70 -9.14 -20.68
C LYS A 10 -31.37 -8.44 -20.41
N ASN A 11 -31.42 -7.25 -19.81
CA ASN A 11 -30.20 -6.52 -19.43
C ASN A 11 -29.40 -7.25 -18.35
N GLN A 12 -30.05 -7.88 -17.37
CA GLN A 12 -29.37 -8.69 -16.35
C GLN A 12 -28.69 -9.93 -16.95
N PHE A 13 -29.35 -10.62 -17.89
CA PHE A 13 -28.75 -11.77 -18.58
C PHE A 13 -27.60 -11.37 -19.51
N ALA A 14 -27.69 -10.22 -20.18
CA ALA A 14 -26.59 -9.68 -20.98
C ALA A 14 -25.38 -9.35 -20.10
N ASN A 15 -25.59 -8.63 -19.00
CA ASN A 15 -24.52 -8.31 -18.04
C ASN A 15 -23.88 -9.57 -17.45
N ALA A 16 -24.69 -10.57 -17.06
CA ALA A 16 -24.19 -11.84 -16.55
C ALA A 16 -23.40 -12.64 -17.61
N ALA A 17 -23.80 -12.56 -18.89
CA ALA A 17 -23.06 -13.19 -19.97
C ALA A 17 -21.70 -12.51 -20.20
N ASP A 18 -21.66 -11.18 -20.18
CA ASP A 18 -20.44 -10.39 -20.33
C ASP A 18 -19.47 -10.64 -19.15
N GLU A 19 -19.98 -10.68 -17.92
CA GLU A 19 -19.21 -11.07 -16.73
C GLU A 19 -18.65 -12.49 -16.85
N ALA A 20 -19.45 -13.44 -17.33
CA ALA A 20 -19.01 -14.82 -17.53
C ALA A 20 -17.96 -14.96 -18.66
N VAL A 21 -17.94 -14.05 -19.63
CA VAL A 21 -16.88 -13.96 -20.64
C VAL A 21 -15.60 -13.42 -19.99
N ALA A 22 -15.69 -12.30 -19.27
CA ALA A 22 -14.55 -11.70 -18.58
C ALA A 22 -13.88 -12.66 -17.57
N ILE A 23 -14.68 -13.44 -16.84
CA ILE A 23 -14.18 -14.47 -15.91
C ILE A 23 -13.44 -15.57 -16.67
N ARG A 24 -13.96 -16.01 -17.83
CA ARG A 24 -13.30 -17.04 -18.66
C ARG A 24 -11.99 -16.55 -19.26
N GLU A 25 -11.94 -15.30 -19.73
CA GLU A 25 -10.72 -14.69 -20.24
C GLU A 25 -9.65 -14.58 -19.14
N MET A 26 -10.04 -14.14 -17.95
CA MET A 26 -9.16 -14.10 -16.79
C MET A 26 -8.68 -15.49 -16.37
N ALA A 27 -9.55 -16.49 -16.37
CA ALA A 27 -9.18 -17.87 -16.06
C ALA A 27 -8.16 -18.43 -17.07
N SER A 28 -8.38 -18.18 -18.37
CA SER A 28 -7.45 -18.58 -19.44
C SER A 28 -6.10 -17.86 -19.33
N TYR A 29 -6.11 -16.58 -18.95
CA TYR A 29 -4.88 -15.83 -18.68
C TYR A 29 -4.07 -16.44 -17.52
N VAL A 30 -4.75 -16.82 -16.43
CA VAL A 30 -4.12 -17.42 -15.25
C VAL A 30 -3.61 -18.84 -15.54
N GLU A 31 -4.31 -19.61 -16.38
CA GLU A 31 -3.90 -20.98 -16.77
C GLU A 31 -2.52 -21.00 -17.45
N GLY A 32 -2.15 -19.92 -18.14
CA GLY A 32 -0.83 -19.77 -18.77
C GLY A 32 0.29 -19.31 -17.82
N ILE A 33 -0.02 -18.95 -16.57
CA ILE A 33 0.99 -18.47 -15.61
C ILE A 33 1.78 -19.66 -15.07
N VAL A 34 2.99 -19.83 -15.60
CA VAL A 34 3.96 -20.80 -15.08
C VAL A 34 4.89 -20.09 -14.09
N VAL A 35 4.87 -20.52 -12.84
CA VAL A 35 5.87 -20.10 -11.85
C VAL A 35 7.22 -20.67 -12.26
N GLN A 36 8.05 -19.87 -12.92
CA GLN A 36 9.37 -20.30 -13.44
C GLN A 36 10.31 -20.78 -12.32
N GLN A 37 10.18 -20.20 -11.13
CA GLN A 37 10.90 -20.62 -9.93
C GLN A 37 10.10 -20.20 -8.70
N ALA A 38 9.72 -21.17 -7.86
CA ALA A 38 9.19 -20.85 -6.54
C ALA A 38 10.30 -20.17 -5.72
N GLY A 39 10.04 -18.97 -5.21
CA GLY A 39 10.98 -18.29 -4.32
C GLY A 39 11.24 -19.16 -3.09
N VAL A 40 12.49 -19.55 -2.87
CA VAL A 40 12.88 -20.27 -1.64
C VAL A 40 13.10 -19.22 -0.56
N ALA A 41 12.31 -19.29 0.52
CA ALA A 41 12.53 -18.47 1.70
C ALA A 41 13.90 -18.81 2.29
N GLN A 42 14.79 -17.81 2.34
CA GLN A 42 16.08 -17.95 3.01
C GLN A 42 15.92 -17.49 4.47
N ALA A 43 16.20 -18.40 5.41
CA ALA A 43 16.19 -18.06 6.82
C ALA A 43 17.18 -16.92 7.09
N GLY A 44 16.74 -15.92 7.85
CA GLY A 44 17.54 -14.73 8.20
C GLY A 44 17.55 -13.61 7.15
N THR A 45 16.85 -13.76 6.02
CA THR A 45 16.76 -12.71 4.99
C THR A 45 15.35 -12.14 4.94
N VAL A 46 15.23 -10.81 5.10
CA VAL A 46 13.95 -10.11 4.89
C VAL A 46 13.51 -10.16 3.44
N SER A 47 12.20 -10.05 3.22
CA SER A 47 11.63 -9.87 1.88
C SER A 47 12.37 -8.74 1.13
N PRO A 48 12.80 -8.97 -0.13
CA PRO A 48 13.44 -7.93 -0.93
C PRO A 48 12.58 -6.67 -1.08
N GLN A 49 11.25 -6.81 -1.05
CA GLN A 49 10.34 -5.66 -1.11
C GLN A 49 10.37 -4.81 0.17
N ILE A 50 10.56 -5.44 1.34
CA ILE A 50 10.78 -4.72 2.60
C ILE A 50 12.08 -3.94 2.52
N ALA A 51 13.17 -4.60 2.11
CA ALA A 51 14.48 -3.98 1.97
C ALA A 51 14.46 -2.79 1.00
N GLN A 52 13.81 -2.96 -0.16
CA GLN A 52 13.65 -1.87 -1.15
C GLN A 52 12.89 -0.68 -0.57
N MET A 53 11.83 -0.88 0.20
CA MET A 53 11.08 0.23 0.79
C MET A 53 11.97 1.09 1.72
N PHE A 54 12.74 0.45 2.61
CA PHE A 54 13.67 1.19 3.47
C PHE A 54 14.81 1.85 2.70
N ALA A 55 15.31 1.19 1.64
CA ALA A 55 16.31 1.80 0.75
C ALA A 55 15.78 3.06 0.06
N HIS A 56 14.52 3.07 -0.39
CA HIS A 56 13.89 4.25 -0.98
C HIS A 56 13.72 5.38 0.05
N ILE A 57 13.26 5.06 1.27
CA ILE A 57 13.15 6.05 2.35
C ILE A 57 14.51 6.68 2.65
N ASN A 58 15.56 5.88 2.76
CA ASN A 58 16.91 6.40 2.99
C ASN A 58 17.41 7.26 1.84
N ALA A 59 17.19 6.83 0.59
CA ALA A 59 17.64 7.56 -0.58
C ALA A 59 16.96 8.92 -0.75
N GLU A 60 15.65 9.00 -0.48
CA GLU A 60 14.86 10.23 -0.67
C GLU A 60 14.89 11.16 0.54
N LEU A 61 14.87 10.61 1.76
CA LEU A 61 14.71 11.37 3.00
C LEU A 61 15.96 11.38 3.88
N GLY A 62 16.96 10.52 3.61
CA GLY A 62 18.14 10.36 4.46
C GLY A 62 17.84 9.69 5.80
N GLU A 63 16.67 9.06 5.93
CA GLU A 63 16.22 8.43 7.16
C GLU A 63 16.63 6.95 7.23
N GLU A 64 17.16 6.55 8.37
CA GLU A 64 17.47 5.14 8.64
C GLU A 64 16.23 4.38 9.11
N ARG A 65 16.25 3.06 8.92
CA ARG A 65 15.15 2.17 9.32
C ARG A 65 14.77 2.37 10.79
N GLY A 66 13.53 2.80 11.04
CA GLY A 66 12.98 3.01 12.39
C GLY A 66 13.27 4.39 12.98
N ALA A 67 14.02 5.24 12.27
CA ALA A 67 14.29 6.62 12.62
C ALA A 67 13.57 7.55 11.63
N HIS A 68 12.24 7.63 11.78
CA HIS A 68 11.36 8.42 10.90
C HIS A 68 10.76 9.60 11.65
N ALA A 69 10.70 10.77 11.01
CA ALA A 69 10.20 11.99 11.64
C ALA A 69 9.27 12.76 10.71
N LEU A 70 8.40 13.60 11.30
CA LEU A 70 7.54 14.49 10.54
C LEU A 70 8.38 15.70 10.08
N PRO A 71 8.64 15.87 8.77
CA PRO A 71 9.43 17.00 8.29
C PRO A 71 8.65 18.30 8.46
N PRO A 72 9.27 19.41 8.90
CA PRO A 72 8.56 20.68 8.99
C PRO A 72 8.17 21.17 7.60
N LEU A 73 6.96 21.75 7.47
CA LEU A 73 6.59 22.48 6.27
C LEU A 73 7.48 23.70 6.07
N LYS A 74 7.79 24.01 4.81
CA LYS A 74 8.60 25.18 4.42
C LYS A 74 7.77 26.47 4.33
N TYR A 75 6.49 26.39 4.69
CA TYR A 75 5.50 27.45 4.59
C TYR A 75 4.41 27.25 5.65
N ASP A 76 3.70 28.33 5.98
CA ASP A 76 2.56 28.28 6.91
C ASP A 76 1.38 27.50 6.30
N PHE A 77 0.53 26.92 7.14
CA PHE A 77 -0.58 26.08 6.68
C PHE A 77 -1.51 26.78 5.68
N ASN A 78 -1.74 28.09 5.82
CA ASN A 78 -2.61 28.88 4.94
C ASN A 78 -1.91 29.43 3.69
N ALA A 79 -0.62 29.15 3.48
CA ALA A 79 0.14 29.73 2.37
C ALA A 79 -0.37 29.31 0.97
N LEU A 80 -1.17 28.25 0.89
CA LEU A 80 -1.74 27.72 -0.36
C LEU A 80 -3.18 28.18 -0.61
N GLU A 81 -3.72 29.05 0.24
CA GLU A 81 -5.05 29.62 0.03
C GLU A 81 -5.07 30.59 -1.17
N PRO A 82 -6.21 30.67 -1.90
CA PRO A 82 -7.49 30.00 -1.66
C PRO A 82 -7.59 28.59 -2.26
N HIS A 83 -6.51 28.08 -2.86
CA HIS A 83 -6.55 26.83 -3.63
C HIS A 83 -6.59 25.59 -2.73
N ILE A 84 -5.88 25.63 -1.60
CA ILE A 84 -5.92 24.59 -0.57
C ILE A 84 -6.10 25.29 0.78
N SER A 85 -7.15 24.91 1.51
CA SER A 85 -7.44 25.48 2.83
C SER A 85 -6.35 25.16 3.85
N GLY A 86 -6.02 26.13 4.70
CA GLY A 86 -5.06 25.92 5.79
C GLY A 86 -5.47 24.82 6.76
N MET A 87 -6.76 24.64 7.03
CA MET A 87 -7.27 23.56 7.88
C MET A 87 -6.98 22.18 7.26
N ILE A 88 -7.08 22.05 5.93
CA ILE A 88 -6.73 20.81 5.23
C ILE A 88 -5.23 20.55 5.41
N MET A 89 -4.38 21.55 5.18
CA MET A 89 -2.93 21.40 5.33
C MET A 89 -2.53 21.00 6.75
N GLU A 90 -3.14 21.61 7.77
CA GLU A 90 -2.87 21.28 9.17
C GLU A 90 -3.23 19.83 9.49
N ILE A 91 -4.43 19.37 9.11
CA ILE A 91 -4.88 18.00 9.38
C ILE A 91 -4.08 16.99 8.55
N HIS A 92 -3.87 17.27 7.26
CA HIS A 92 -3.12 16.41 6.35
C HIS A 92 -1.69 16.17 6.85
N HIS A 93 -1.01 17.23 7.28
CA HIS A 93 0.34 17.13 7.78
C HIS A 93 0.40 16.53 9.20
N THR A 94 -0.29 17.13 10.17
CA THR A 94 -0.12 16.76 11.59
C THR A 94 -0.84 15.47 11.99
N LYS A 95 -1.81 14.99 11.18
CA LYS A 95 -2.56 13.76 11.45
C LYS A 95 -2.26 12.66 10.44
N HIS A 96 -2.43 12.91 9.14
CA HIS A 96 -2.26 11.85 8.14
C HIS A 96 -0.79 11.47 7.94
N HIS A 97 0.08 12.44 7.64
CA HIS A 97 1.53 12.18 7.48
C HIS A 97 2.15 11.62 8.76
N GLN A 98 1.86 12.24 9.91
CA GLN A 98 2.27 11.72 11.21
C GLN A 98 1.75 10.31 11.49
N GLY A 99 0.53 9.98 11.05
CA GLY A 99 -0.06 8.66 11.16
C GLY A 99 0.74 7.60 10.41
N TYR A 100 1.13 7.88 9.17
CA TYR A 100 2.01 6.99 8.40
C TYR A 100 3.33 6.76 9.12
N ILE A 101 3.98 7.83 9.61
CA ILE A 101 5.26 7.74 10.34
C ILE A 101 5.13 6.85 11.58
N ASN A 102 4.11 7.11 12.41
CA ASN A 102 3.89 6.34 13.65
C ASN A 102 3.70 4.84 13.37
N ASN A 103 2.90 4.53 12.35
CA ASN A 103 2.63 3.15 11.96
C ASN A 103 3.83 2.47 11.32
N LEU A 104 4.64 3.20 10.54
CA LEU A 104 5.90 2.71 9.98
C LEU A 104 6.90 2.36 11.08
N ILE A 105 7.06 3.23 12.08
CA ILE A 105 7.93 2.96 13.24
C ILE A 105 7.43 1.72 13.99
N ALA A 106 6.12 1.60 14.23
CA ALA A 106 5.54 0.45 14.91
C ALA A 106 5.75 -0.86 14.13
N ALA A 107 5.54 -0.84 12.81
CA ALA A 107 5.79 -1.99 11.95
C ALA A 107 7.27 -2.37 11.92
N THR A 108 8.16 -1.37 11.93
CA THR A 108 9.61 -1.58 11.94
C THR A 108 10.08 -2.27 13.22
N LYS A 109 9.53 -1.89 14.38
CA LYS A 109 9.82 -2.57 15.66
C LYS A 109 9.42 -4.04 15.63
N LYS A 110 8.21 -4.34 15.16
CA LYS A 110 7.73 -5.73 14.98
C LYS A 110 8.60 -6.51 14.00
N LEU A 111 9.10 -5.86 12.95
CA LEU A 111 9.98 -6.49 11.98
C LEU A 111 11.32 -6.87 12.63
N VAL A 112 11.89 -6.00 13.46
CA VAL A 112 13.12 -6.32 14.22
C VAL A 112 12.90 -7.51 15.16
N GLU A 113 11.76 -7.57 15.84
CA GLU A 113 11.40 -8.70 16.70
C GLU A 113 11.28 -10.01 15.89
N ALA A 114 10.61 -9.96 14.72
CA ALA A 114 10.48 -11.11 13.83
C ALA A 114 11.85 -11.58 13.27
N GLU A 115 12.72 -10.64 12.88
CA GLU A 115 14.10 -10.91 12.46
C GLU A 115 14.90 -11.63 13.54
N ALA A 116 14.85 -11.13 14.78
CA ALA A 116 15.55 -11.75 15.91
C ALA A 116 15.04 -13.17 16.20
N ALA A 117 13.75 -13.42 15.97
CA ALA A 117 13.13 -14.74 16.10
C ALA A 117 13.35 -15.66 14.88
N ASN A 118 13.94 -15.16 13.79
CA ASN A 118 13.97 -15.82 12.48
C ASN A 118 12.56 -16.24 11.96
N ASP A 119 11.52 -15.49 12.34
CA ASP A 119 10.14 -15.77 11.94
C ASP A 119 9.83 -15.12 10.58
N VAL A 120 10.16 -15.85 9.52
CA VAL A 120 9.94 -15.39 8.13
C VAL A 120 8.47 -15.14 7.83
N SER A 121 7.55 -15.88 8.47
CA SER A 121 6.11 -15.68 8.29
C SER A 121 5.68 -14.34 8.85
N ALA A 122 6.10 -14.02 10.08
CA ALA A 122 5.81 -12.74 10.72
C ALA A 122 6.45 -11.56 9.96
N MET A 123 7.68 -11.72 9.44
CA MET A 123 8.31 -10.69 8.59
C MET A 123 7.45 -10.41 7.34
N ASN A 124 7.00 -11.45 6.63
CA ASN A 124 6.19 -11.30 5.43
C ASN A 124 4.80 -10.72 5.72
N ALA A 125 4.21 -11.05 6.87
CA ALA A 125 2.94 -10.47 7.31
C ALA A 125 3.01 -8.95 7.53
N LEU A 126 4.21 -8.40 7.79
CA LEU A 126 4.42 -6.96 7.96
C LEU A 126 4.61 -6.20 6.64
N LEU A 127 4.88 -6.89 5.53
CA LEU A 127 5.12 -6.25 4.23
C LEU A 127 4.02 -5.26 3.82
N PRO A 128 2.70 -5.58 3.92
CA PRO A 128 1.66 -4.63 3.55
C PRO A 128 1.70 -3.35 4.40
N ALA A 129 1.93 -3.48 5.71
CA ALA A 129 2.00 -2.34 6.62
C ALA A 129 3.23 -1.47 6.32
N ILE A 130 4.39 -2.07 6.06
CA ILE A 130 5.61 -1.36 5.71
C ILE A 130 5.45 -0.64 4.37
N LYS A 131 4.90 -1.30 3.35
CA LYS A 131 4.67 -0.66 2.04
C LYS A 131 3.67 0.49 2.12
N PHE A 132 2.55 0.29 2.81
CA PHE A 132 1.51 1.31 2.90
C PHE A 132 1.97 2.54 3.67
N ASN A 133 2.59 2.35 4.84
CA ASN A 133 3.00 3.46 5.67
C ASN A 133 4.33 4.10 5.19
N GLY A 134 5.26 3.29 4.67
CA GLY A 134 6.49 3.77 4.05
C GLY A 134 6.22 4.56 2.77
N GLY A 135 5.38 4.03 1.88
CA GLY A 135 4.93 4.76 0.70
C GLY A 135 4.11 6.01 1.05
N GLY A 136 3.26 5.93 2.08
CA GLY A 136 2.54 7.09 2.61
C GLY A 136 3.49 8.18 3.07
N HIS A 137 4.53 7.85 3.83
CA HIS A 137 5.54 8.80 4.28
C HIS A 137 6.34 9.42 3.13
N LEU A 138 6.79 8.61 2.16
CA LEU A 138 7.51 9.07 0.96
C LEU A 138 6.69 10.01 0.07
N ASN A 139 5.39 9.75 -0.06
CA ASN A 139 4.52 10.52 -0.95
C ASN A 139 4.13 11.90 -0.39
N HIS A 140 4.24 12.10 0.93
CA HIS A 140 3.87 13.34 1.62
C HIS A 140 5.11 14.19 1.88
#